data_AF-A0A7V3FIF3-F1
#
_entry.id   AF-A0A7V3FIF3-F1
#
_cell.length_a   1.000
_cell.length_b   1.000
_cell.length_c   1.000
_cell.angle_alpha   90.00
_cell.angle_beta   90.00
_cell.angle_gamma   90.00
#
_symmetry.space_group_name_H-M   'P 1'
#
loop_
_entity.id
_entity.type
_entity.pdbx_description
1 polymer ?
#
loop_
_entity_poly.entity_id
_entity_poly.type
_entity_poly.pdbx_seq_one_letter_code
_entity_poly.pdbx_strand_id
1 'polypeptide(L)' 'MTQTSVCGWALILGASSGFGEATAIELARTGMNVFGVHLDRRATLP' A
#
# COMPACT_ATOMS: atom_id res chain seq x y z
N MET A 1 -6.66 -0.67 22.72
CA MET A 1 -6.38 -1.56 21.57
C MET A 1 -4.87 -1.76 21.51
N THR A 2 -4.39 -2.95 21.81
CA THR A 2 -2.96 -3.30 21.69
C THR A 2 -2.66 -3.58 20.23
N GLN A 3 -1.85 -2.74 19.57
CA GLN A 3 -1.48 -2.94 18.18
C GLN A 3 -0.44 -4.06 18.08
N THR A 4 -0.74 -5.13 17.35
CA THR A 4 0.21 -6.20 17.06
C THR A 4 1.19 -5.67 16.02
N SER A 5 2.47 -5.52 16.36
CA SER A 5 3.49 -5.14 15.40
C SER A 5 3.72 -6.29 14.43
N VAL A 6 3.55 -6.02 13.13
CA VAL A 6 3.91 -6.95 12.05
C VAL A 6 5.21 -6.49 11.43
N CYS A 7 6.14 -7.43 11.24
CA CYS A 7 7.45 -7.16 10.64
C CYS A 7 7.51 -7.75 9.22
N GLY A 8 8.13 -7.01 8.29
CA GLY A 8 8.35 -7.49 6.92
C GLY A 8 8.10 -6.44 5.85
N TRP A 9 7.94 -6.92 4.62
CA TRP A 9 7.66 -6.12 3.43
C TRP A 9 6.31 -6.50 2.83
N ALA A 10 5.57 -5.49 2.35
CA ALA A 10 4.34 -5.68 1.58
C ALA A 10 4.47 -5.06 0.19
N LEU A 11 4.05 -5.79 -0.84
CA LEU A 11 3.89 -5.29 -2.21
C LEU A 11 2.38 -5.09 -2.48
N ILE A 12 1.98 -3.86 -2.77
CA ILE A 12 0.57 -3.50 -2.99
C ILE A 12 0.38 -2.96 -4.40
N LEU A 13 -0.43 -3.67 -5.19
CA LEU A 13 -0.84 -3.24 -6.53
C LEU A 13 -2.09 -2.35 -6.41
N GLY A 14 -2.03 -1.13 -6.95
CA GLY A 14 -3.11 -0.14 -6.81
C GLY A 14 -3.04 0.65 -5.50
N ALA A 15 -1.84 0.93 -4.99
CA ALA A 15 -1.63 1.60 -3.69
C ALA A 15 -1.99 3.10 -3.65
N SER A 16 -2.37 3.69 -4.79
CA SER A 16 -2.59 5.13 -4.93
C SER A 16 -3.96 5.64 -4.54
N SER A 17 -4.94 4.75 -4.33
CA SER A 17 -6.32 5.13 -4.05
C SER A 17 -7.13 3.98 -3.45
N GLY A 18 -8.21 4.31 -2.73
CA GLY A 18 -9.21 3.33 -2.29
C GLY A 18 -8.64 2.32 -1.30
N PHE A 19 -8.97 1.05 -1.47
CA PHE A 19 -8.51 0.01 -0.53
C PHE A 19 -6.99 -0.18 -0.54
N GLY A 20 -6.33 -0.07 -1.69
CA GLY A 20 -4.87 -0.23 -1.76
C GLY A 20 -4.12 0.82 -0.95
N GLU A 21 -4.59 2.07 -0.98
CA GLU A 21 -4.06 3.16 -0.16
C GLU A 21 -4.31 2.91 1.32
N ALA A 22 -5.55 2.58 1.70
CA ALA A 22 -5.90 2.31 3.10
C ALA A 22 -5.09 1.14 3.68
N THR A 23 -4.90 0.06 2.91
CA THR A 23 -4.07 -1.09 3.30
C THR A 23 -2.61 -0.69 3.45
N ALA A 24 -2.05 0.07 2.50
CA ALA A 24 -0.66 0.54 2.59
C ALA A 24 -0.40 1.33 3.87
N ILE A 25 -1.32 2.24 4.21
CA ILE A 25 -1.22 3.07 5.41
C ILE A 25 -1.28 2.21 6.67
N GLU A 26 -2.21 1.28 6.78
CA GLU A 26 -2.35 0.46 8.00
C GLU A 26 -1.17 -0.51 8.17
N LEU A 27 -0.66 -1.11 7.09
CA LEU A 27 0.52 -1.96 7.16
C LEU A 27 1.78 -1.16 7.55
N ALA A 28 1.93 0.07 7.05
CA ALA A 28 3.02 0.94 7.48
C ALA A 28 2.89 1.32 8.97
N ARG A 29 1.68 1.66 9.44
CA ARG A 29 1.40 1.99 10.85
C ARG A 29 1.68 0.84 11.80
N THR A 30 1.51 -0.40 11.34
CA THR A 30 1.78 -1.61 12.11
C THR A 30 3.25 -2.07 12.05
N GLY A 31 4.11 -1.36 11.30
CA GLY A 31 5.56 -1.54 11.30
C GLY A 31 6.14 -2.21 10.04
N MET A 32 5.36 -2.40 8.98
CA MET A 32 5.85 -2.97 7.73
C MET A 32 6.44 -1.92 6.79
N ASN A 33 7.45 -2.32 6.02
CA ASN A 33 7.88 -1.57 4.85
C ASN A 33 6.92 -1.86 3.68
N VAL A 34 6.58 -0.84 2.88
CA VAL A 34 5.59 -0.98 1.80
C VAL A 34 6.18 -0.53 0.46
N PHE A 35 6.09 -1.40 -0.55
CA PHE A 35 6.25 -1.05 -1.96
C PHE A 35 4.86 -0.92 -2.59
N GLY A 36 4.47 0.33 -2.93
CA GLY A 36 3.22 0.62 -3.62
C GLY A 36 3.44 0.73 -5.13
N VAL A 37 2.59 0.06 -5.91
CA VAL A 37 2.58 0.17 -7.37
C VAL A 37 1.30 0.88 -7.81
N HIS A 38 1.45 1.91 -8.65
CA HIS A 38 0.37 2.60 -9.32
C HIS A 38 0.53 2.43 -10.83
N LEU A 39 -0.56 2.09 -11.51
CA LEU A 39 -0.61 2.10 -12.97
C LEU A 39 -1.37 3.34 -13.43
N ASP A 40 -0.65 4.31 -13.96
CA ASP A 40 -1.28 5.46 -14.59
C ASP A 40 -1.71 5.09 -16.01
N ARG A 41 -2.99 4.74 -16.16
CA ARG A 41 -3.56 4.42 -17.47
C ARG A 41 -3.61 5.64 -18.40
N ARG A 42 -3.67 6.88 -17.87
CA ARG A 42 -3.72 8.09 -18.70
C ARG A 42 -2.43 8.33 -19.45
N ALA A 43 -1.29 7.99 -18.86
CA ALA A 43 0.01 8.07 -19.51
C ALA A 43 0.13 7.15 -20.75
N THR A 44 -0.76 6.16 -20.90
CA THR A 44 -0.72 5.15 -21.97
C THR A 44 -1.97 5.11 -22.85
N LEU A 45 -2.93 6.03 -22.64
CA LEU A 45 -4.09 6.17 -23.53
C LEU A 45 -3.66 6.93 -24.80
N PRO A 46 -4.08 6.49 -26.01
CA PRO A 46 -3.75 7.17 -27.27
C PRO A 46 -4.27 8.60 -27.37
#